data_AF-A0A9D5LJT9-F1
#
_entry.id   AF-A0A9D5LJT9-F1
#
_cell.length_a   1.000
_cell.length_b   1.000
_cell.length_c   1.000
_cell.angle_alpha   90.00
_cell.angle_beta   90.00
_cell.angle_gamma   90.00
#
_symmetry.space_group_name_H-M   'P 1'
#
loop_
_entity.id
_entity.type
_entity.pdbx_description
1 polymer ?
#
loop_
_entity_poly.entity_id
_entity_poly.type
_entity_poly.pdbx_seq_one_letter_code
_entity_poly.pdbx_strand_id
1 'polypeptide(L)'
;MRKETPLSETFETWLEKNGINTDASRKCYLRGDPYPANSFSYFELAANFMINGEPAFAFTVLDDWYEEIISSTVNVSNRKSYWAKTYQFFLTKQAELMTSNQSPTIDPELLRDIRRKFAAEIKSKQSDRQTLAQLDGMNHLITLLGEDSFIKLAIESSYFFNAEIVKKRFEEIAEVFTTGGELPARKSSTPSIYSNVKIIEKKNGNSHVCSLIKKEFGYDLNQGVEKKPILNTIISHVWGKAVDPQYFTALWNIVLIPAWANHLMDKESAPEDSLASKLQSTIKAICLKLYNMQSFDWSKLPIGSCPQVAQAKDICHATYNIQVIQPSVPASGTKLGRITIKPITI
;
A
#
# COMPACT_ATOMS: atom_id res chain seq x y z
N MET A 1 -39.21 17.09 24.03
CA MET A 1 -37.88 17.39 23.47
C MET A 1 -36.84 16.66 24.31
N ARG A 2 -36.21 15.60 23.77
CA ARG A 2 -35.00 15.06 24.42
C ARG A 2 -33.92 16.13 24.24
N LYS A 3 -33.39 16.68 25.34
CA LYS A 3 -32.13 17.42 25.30
C LYS A 3 -31.08 16.38 24.95
N GLU A 4 -30.55 16.43 23.73
CA GLU A 4 -29.52 15.50 23.27
C GLU A 4 -28.19 15.91 23.90
N THR A 5 -27.48 14.90 24.39
CA THR A 5 -26.20 14.99 25.11
C THR A 5 -25.12 15.57 24.20
N PRO A 6 -24.42 16.65 24.59
CA PRO A 6 -23.28 17.20 23.86
C PRO A 6 -22.25 16.12 23.45
N LEU A 7 -21.58 16.33 22.30
CA LEU A 7 -20.50 15.46 21.83
C LEU A 7 -19.35 15.31 22.85
N SER A 8 -19.08 16.38 23.60
CA SER A 8 -18.15 16.39 24.73
C SER A 8 -18.58 15.45 25.86
N GLU A 9 -19.84 15.47 26.27
CA GLU A 9 -20.40 14.54 27.27
C GLU A 9 -20.40 13.07 26.76
N THR A 10 -20.61 12.86 25.46
CA THR A 10 -20.51 11.53 24.84
C THR A 10 -19.07 11.00 24.85
N PHE A 11 -18.11 11.87 24.57
CA PHE A 11 -16.68 11.53 24.61
C PHE A 11 -16.19 11.30 26.04
N GLU A 12 -16.62 12.12 27.01
CA GLU A 12 -16.35 11.91 28.44
C GLU A 12 -16.86 10.56 28.93
N THR A 13 -18.10 10.20 28.56
CA THR A 13 -18.67 8.88 28.87
C THR A 13 -17.86 7.73 28.24
N TRP A 14 -17.31 7.94 27.04
CA TRP A 14 -16.43 6.96 26.41
C TRP A 14 -15.08 6.83 27.13
N LEU A 15 -14.48 7.94 27.58
CA LEU A 15 -13.24 7.94 28.36
C LEU A 15 -13.42 7.15 29.67
N GLU A 16 -14.54 7.35 30.36
CA GLU A 16 -14.90 6.60 31.58
C GLU A 16 -14.97 5.09 31.35
N LYS A 17 -15.69 4.67 30.31
CA LYS A 17 -15.80 3.25 29.93
C LYS A 17 -14.46 2.61 29.58
N ASN A 18 -13.48 3.42 29.17
CA ASN A 18 -12.13 2.99 28.83
C ASN A 18 -11.11 3.19 29.96
N GLY A 19 -11.59 3.33 31.21
CA GLY A 19 -10.77 3.34 32.42
C GLY A 19 -10.11 4.68 32.75
N ILE A 20 -10.57 5.79 32.14
CA ILE A 20 -10.00 7.14 32.32
C ILE A 20 -10.93 7.95 33.22
N ASN A 21 -10.80 7.70 34.53
CA ASN A 21 -11.82 8.12 35.52
C ASN A 21 -11.44 9.36 36.33
N THR A 22 -10.21 9.87 36.19
CA THR A 22 -9.76 11.05 36.94
C THR A 22 -9.80 12.30 36.07
N ASP A 23 -10.23 13.44 36.62
CA ASP A 23 -10.25 14.73 35.93
C ASP A 23 -8.90 15.14 35.35
N ALA A 24 -7.80 14.88 36.07
CA ALA A 24 -6.45 15.15 35.59
C ALA A 24 -6.11 14.36 34.31
N SER A 25 -6.53 13.09 34.24
CA SER A 25 -6.35 12.27 33.04
C SER A 25 -7.30 12.70 31.92
N ARG A 26 -8.58 13.01 32.21
CA ARG A 26 -9.56 13.49 31.22
C ARG A 26 -9.17 14.81 30.58
N LYS A 27 -8.61 15.75 31.35
CA LYS A 27 -8.04 17.02 30.83
C LYS A 27 -6.88 16.84 29.86
N CYS A 28 -6.25 15.66 29.82
CA CYS A 28 -5.26 15.34 28.79
C CYS A 28 -5.90 15.01 27.43
N TYR A 29 -7.18 14.65 27.39
CA TYR A 29 -7.97 14.36 26.19
C TYR A 29 -8.86 15.53 25.76
N LEU A 30 -9.25 16.37 26.72
CA LEU A 30 -10.17 17.50 26.56
C LEU A 30 -9.43 18.83 26.77
N ARG A 31 -8.21 18.92 26.25
CA ARG A 31 -7.38 20.11 26.45
C ARG A 31 -8.06 21.31 25.76
N GLY A 32 -8.30 22.37 26.52
CA GLY A 32 -8.88 23.61 26.00
C GLY A 32 -7.88 24.40 25.15
N ASP A 33 -8.26 24.56 23.87
CA ASP A 33 -7.89 25.53 22.82
C ASP A 33 -6.44 25.80 22.39
N PRO A 34 -6.29 26.03 21.07
CA PRO A 34 -6.01 27.39 20.61
C PRO A 34 -6.82 27.75 19.35
N TYR A 35 -8.01 28.36 19.46
CA TYR A 35 -8.37 29.64 18.81
C TYR A 35 -9.91 29.81 18.66
N PRO A 36 -10.49 30.96 19.06
CA PRO A 36 -10.02 31.97 20.01
C PRO A 36 -10.37 31.49 21.43
N ALA A 37 -9.38 31.63 22.32
CA ALA A 37 -9.43 31.45 23.77
C ALA A 37 -10.70 30.79 24.35
N ASN A 38 -10.58 29.49 24.65
CA ASN A 38 -11.46 28.72 25.54
C ASN A 38 -12.89 28.47 25.05
N SER A 39 -13.10 28.40 23.74
CA SER A 39 -14.40 28.11 23.13
C SER A 39 -14.57 26.64 22.70
N PHE A 40 -13.53 25.94 22.22
CA PHE A 40 -13.65 24.59 21.67
C PHE A 40 -12.39 23.71 21.86
N SER A 41 -12.59 22.41 22.01
CA SER A 41 -11.52 21.42 21.94
C SER A 41 -11.14 21.08 20.48
N TYR A 42 -9.92 20.60 20.26
CA TYR A 42 -9.48 20.03 18.97
C TYR A 42 -10.47 18.98 18.45
N PHE A 43 -11.03 18.17 19.35
CA PHE A 43 -12.02 17.16 19.02
C PHE A 43 -13.34 17.77 18.50
N GLU A 44 -13.86 18.80 19.16
CA GLU A 44 -15.11 19.47 18.76
C GLU A 44 -14.96 20.17 17.41
N LEU A 45 -13.80 20.79 17.16
CA LEU A 45 -13.50 21.44 15.90
C LEU A 45 -13.37 20.41 14.76
N ALA A 46 -12.66 19.30 15.00
CA ALA A 46 -12.54 18.22 14.01
C ALA A 46 -13.91 17.58 13.70
N ALA A 47 -14.73 17.31 14.72
CA ALA A 47 -16.08 16.77 14.55
C ALA A 47 -16.97 17.73 13.74
N ASN A 48 -16.88 19.04 13.98
CA ASN A 48 -17.64 20.05 13.26
C ASN A 48 -17.29 20.07 11.76
N PHE A 49 -16.01 20.02 11.40
CA PHE A 49 -15.59 19.93 10.01
C PHE A 49 -16.10 18.64 9.35
N MET A 50 -16.12 17.51 10.05
CA MET A 50 -16.70 16.27 9.52
C MET A 50 -18.19 16.39 9.24
N ILE A 51 -18.98 16.88 10.20
CA ILE A 51 -20.43 17.07 10.05
C ILE A 51 -20.76 17.97 8.85
N ASN A 52 -19.91 18.97 8.57
CA ASN A 52 -20.06 19.88 7.43
C ASN A 52 -19.53 19.32 6.09
N GLY A 53 -19.12 18.05 6.04
CA GLY A 53 -18.58 17.43 4.82
C GLY A 53 -17.19 17.94 4.42
N GLU A 54 -16.42 18.43 5.39
CA GLU A 54 -15.11 19.05 5.23
C GLU A 54 -13.97 18.21 5.86
N PRO A 55 -13.78 16.94 5.45
CA PRO A 55 -12.86 16.03 6.13
C PRO A 55 -11.40 16.48 6.10
N ALA A 56 -10.98 17.20 5.06
CA ALA A 56 -9.63 17.73 4.96
C ALA A 56 -9.29 18.72 6.10
N PHE A 57 -10.26 19.55 6.52
CA PHE A 57 -10.06 20.47 7.64
C PHE A 57 -10.10 19.72 8.98
N ALA A 58 -10.95 18.70 9.11
CA ALA A 58 -10.99 17.85 10.30
C ALA A 58 -9.66 17.13 10.55
N PHE A 59 -9.06 16.54 9.50
CA PHE A 59 -7.77 15.88 9.62
C PHE A 59 -6.62 16.86 9.88
N THR A 60 -6.66 18.06 9.31
CA THR A 60 -5.68 19.11 9.63
C THR A 60 -5.69 19.48 11.12
N VAL A 61 -6.88 19.62 11.71
CA VAL A 61 -7.03 19.89 13.16
C VAL A 61 -6.47 18.76 14.01
N LEU A 62 -6.68 17.52 13.58
CA LEU A 62 -6.16 16.32 14.23
C LEU A 62 -4.62 16.25 14.14
N ASP A 63 -4.04 16.54 12.98
CA ASP A 63 -2.58 16.54 12.80
C ASP A 63 -1.90 17.63 13.64
N ASP A 64 -2.47 18.85 13.68
CA ASP A 64 -1.94 19.91 14.55
C ASP A 64 -1.99 19.51 16.04
N TRP A 65 -3.04 18.78 16.45
CA TRP A 65 -3.15 18.24 17.80
C TRP A 65 -2.05 17.20 18.06
N TYR A 66 -1.77 16.31 17.10
CA TYR A 66 -0.69 15.33 17.20
C TYR A 66 0.69 16.02 17.31
N GLU A 67 0.95 17.01 16.47
CA GLU A 67 2.21 17.78 16.47
C GLU A 67 2.44 18.51 17.79
N GLU A 68 1.40 19.10 18.39
CA GLU A 68 1.49 19.71 19.72
C GLU A 68 1.80 18.66 20.81
N ILE A 69 1.20 17.47 20.71
CA ILE A 69 1.45 16.37 21.64
C ILE A 69 2.91 15.94 21.59
N ILE A 70 3.49 15.77 20.38
CA ILE A 70 4.85 15.26 20.22
C ILE A 70 5.94 16.31 20.43
N SER A 71 5.65 17.59 20.20
CA SER A 71 6.61 18.70 20.35
C SER A 71 6.75 19.22 21.78
N SER A 72 5.84 18.84 22.69
CA SER A 72 5.90 19.27 24.09
C SER A 72 7.05 18.60 24.87
N THR A 73 7.97 19.41 25.41
CA THR A 73 9.16 18.97 26.20
C THR A 73 8.83 18.47 27.61
N VAL A 74 7.54 18.37 27.96
CA VAL A 74 7.08 17.91 29.27
C VAL A 74 6.88 16.40 29.22
N ASN A 75 7.66 15.69 30.03
CA ASN A 75 7.74 14.23 30.13
C ASN A 75 6.36 13.54 30.27
N VAL A 76 5.84 12.84 29.24
CA VAL A 76 4.65 12.00 29.42
C VAL A 76 4.59 10.80 28.47
N SER A 77 4.93 9.61 28.98
CA SER A 77 4.68 8.30 28.37
C SER A 77 3.21 8.05 28.03
N ASN A 78 2.28 8.81 28.61
CA ASN A 78 0.84 8.58 28.49
C ASN A 78 0.18 9.35 27.34
N ARG A 79 0.78 10.42 26.81
CA ARG A 79 0.12 11.29 25.80
C ARG A 79 0.01 10.68 24.39
N LYS A 80 0.99 9.88 23.94
CA LYS A 80 0.87 9.14 22.66
C LYS A 80 -0.25 8.08 22.72
N SER A 81 -0.39 7.42 23.87
CA SER A 81 -1.52 6.52 24.13
C SER A 81 -2.85 7.27 24.15
N TYR A 82 -2.86 8.50 24.67
CA TYR A 82 -4.05 9.36 24.69
C TYR A 82 -4.47 9.80 23.28
N TRP A 83 -3.51 10.25 22.45
CA TRP A 83 -3.74 10.53 21.04
C TRP A 83 -4.33 9.34 20.29
N ALA A 84 -3.69 8.18 20.41
CA ALA A 84 -4.14 6.97 19.73
C ALA A 84 -5.59 6.62 20.10
N LYS A 85 -5.96 6.77 21.38
CA LYS A 85 -7.33 6.54 21.85
C LYS A 85 -8.33 7.57 21.32
N THR A 86 -7.99 8.86 21.29
CA THR A 86 -8.88 9.89 20.72
C THR A 86 -9.04 9.74 19.22
N TYR A 87 -7.96 9.46 18.51
CA TYR A 87 -7.97 9.23 17.07
C TYR A 87 -8.82 8.00 16.72
N GLN A 88 -8.66 6.89 17.46
CA GLN A 88 -9.50 5.70 17.30
C GLN A 88 -10.98 5.98 17.56
N PHE A 89 -11.30 6.75 18.61
CA PHE A 89 -12.69 7.17 18.86
C PHE A 89 -13.26 8.00 17.70
N PHE A 90 -12.48 8.98 17.21
CA PHE A 90 -12.86 9.82 16.07
C PHE A 90 -13.12 9.01 14.80
N LEU A 91 -12.20 8.09 14.47
CA LEU A 91 -12.36 7.17 13.33
C LEU A 91 -13.61 6.29 13.48
N THR A 92 -13.85 5.75 14.68
CA THR A 92 -15.02 4.91 14.96
C THR A 92 -16.34 5.69 14.83
N LYS A 93 -16.32 6.99 15.13
CA LYS A 93 -17.50 7.87 15.05
C LYS A 93 -17.64 8.60 13.73
N GLN A 94 -16.67 8.53 12.82
CA GLN A 94 -16.66 9.26 11.56
C GLN A 94 -17.96 9.10 10.75
N ALA A 95 -18.40 7.86 10.53
CA ALA A 95 -19.61 7.60 9.75
C ALA A 95 -20.90 8.11 10.43
N GLU A 96 -20.96 8.02 11.76
CA GLU A 96 -22.06 8.55 12.56
C GLU A 96 -22.07 10.08 12.55
N LEU A 97 -20.90 10.72 12.63
CA LEU A 97 -20.74 12.17 12.59
C LEU A 97 -21.14 12.75 11.23
N MET A 98 -20.75 12.11 10.13
CA MET A 98 -21.11 12.53 8.77
C MET A 98 -22.62 12.45 8.46
N THR A 99 -23.36 11.63 9.23
CA THR A 99 -24.81 11.44 9.08
C THR A 99 -25.61 12.13 10.18
N SER A 100 -24.92 12.76 11.14
CA SER A 100 -25.53 13.46 12.26
C SER A 100 -25.92 14.89 11.88
N ASN A 101 -27.14 15.30 12.22
CA ASN A 101 -27.56 16.70 12.18
C ASN A 101 -27.16 17.48 13.46
N GLN A 102 -26.40 16.85 14.37
CA GLN A 102 -25.97 17.44 15.64
C GLN A 102 -24.63 18.14 15.45
N SER A 103 -24.66 19.42 15.11
CA SER A 103 -23.45 20.25 15.04
C SER A 103 -23.35 21.13 16.28
N PRO A 104 -22.20 21.22 16.97
CA PRO A 104 -21.98 22.36 17.86
C PRO A 104 -22.06 23.62 17.01
N THR A 105 -22.90 24.58 17.40
CA THR A 105 -23.08 25.84 16.67
C THR A 105 -21.81 26.67 16.81
N ILE A 106 -20.83 26.42 15.94
CA ILE A 106 -19.68 27.30 15.78
C ILE A 106 -20.15 28.49 14.98
N ASP A 107 -19.84 29.70 15.47
CA ASP A 107 -20.13 30.93 14.76
C ASP A 107 -19.56 30.86 13.32
N PRO A 108 -20.38 31.05 12.27
CA PRO A 108 -19.92 30.96 10.88
C PRO A 108 -18.79 31.93 10.55
N GLU A 109 -18.74 33.10 11.20
CA GLU A 109 -17.67 34.07 11.01
C GLU A 109 -16.36 33.58 11.63
N LEU A 110 -16.44 32.99 12.82
CA LEU A 110 -15.32 32.28 13.43
C LEU A 110 -14.83 31.10 12.59
N LEU A 111 -15.74 30.26 12.07
CA LEU A 111 -15.39 29.12 11.22
C LEU A 111 -14.71 29.58 9.93
N ARG A 112 -15.18 30.70 9.35
CA ARG A 112 -14.55 31.34 8.18
C ARG A 112 -13.15 31.87 8.50
N ASP A 113 -12.94 32.44 9.68
CA ASP A 113 -11.63 32.92 10.13
C ASP A 113 -10.66 31.77 10.42
N ILE A 114 -11.14 30.68 11.00
CA ILE A 114 -10.39 29.42 11.17
C ILE A 114 -10.00 28.86 9.79
N ARG A 115 -10.95 28.74 8.85
CA ARG A 115 -10.67 28.32 7.46
C ARG A 115 -9.64 29.23 6.79
N ARG A 116 -9.71 30.55 7.00
CA ARG A 116 -8.76 31.52 6.41
C ARG A 116 -7.36 31.37 7.04
N LYS A 117 -7.28 31.15 8.35
CA LYS A 117 -6.03 30.85 9.06
C LYS A 117 -5.41 29.56 8.54
N PHE A 118 -6.17 28.46 8.49
CA PHE A 118 -5.69 27.19 7.92
C PHE A 118 -5.29 27.34 6.45
N ALA A 119 -6.06 28.04 5.63
CA ALA A 119 -5.71 28.28 4.23
C ALA A 119 -4.44 29.14 4.06
N ALA A 120 -4.22 30.12 4.95
CA ALA A 120 -3.00 30.93 5.00
C ALA A 120 -1.81 30.14 5.55
N GLU A 121 -2.04 29.28 6.53
CA GLU A 121 -1.05 28.37 7.10
C GLU A 121 -0.64 27.32 6.07
N ILE A 122 -1.59 26.73 5.34
CA ILE A 122 -1.40 25.86 4.18
C ILE A 122 -0.59 26.58 3.07
N LYS A 123 -0.87 27.87 2.83
CA LYS A 123 -0.11 28.70 1.88
C LYS A 123 1.30 29.11 2.38
N SER A 124 1.51 29.26 3.68
CA SER A 124 2.82 29.61 4.27
C SER A 124 3.70 28.37 4.48
N LYS A 125 3.11 27.24 4.83
CA LYS A 125 3.74 25.91 4.83
C LYS A 125 3.95 25.38 3.40
N GLN A 126 3.38 26.02 2.37
CA GLN A 126 3.69 25.77 0.96
C GLN A 126 5.09 26.24 0.54
N SER A 127 5.71 27.20 1.25
CA SER A 127 7.11 27.57 1.02
C SER A 127 8.11 26.60 1.66
N ASP A 128 7.72 25.85 2.69
CA ASP A 128 8.53 24.78 3.30
C ASP A 128 7.97 23.40 2.91
N ARG A 129 8.30 22.99 1.69
CA ARG A 129 7.83 21.77 0.97
C ARG A 129 8.07 20.41 1.64
N GLN A 130 8.42 20.32 2.93
CA GLN A 130 8.73 19.04 3.59
C GLN A 130 7.63 18.51 4.52
N THR A 131 6.78 19.35 5.10
CA THR A 131 5.84 18.92 6.16
C THR A 131 4.40 18.74 5.69
N LEU A 132 3.89 19.55 4.76
CA LEU A 132 2.57 19.34 4.14
C LEU A 132 2.53 18.21 3.09
N ALA A 133 3.67 17.57 2.84
CA ALA A 133 3.79 16.40 1.98
C ALA A 133 3.31 15.09 2.67
N GLN A 134 2.79 15.14 3.91
CA GLN A 134 2.64 13.95 4.76
C GLN A 134 1.21 13.54 5.14
N LEU A 135 0.15 14.13 4.57
CA LEU A 135 -1.06 13.35 4.37
C LEU A 135 -0.80 12.40 3.20
N ASP A 136 -0.12 11.30 3.49
CA ASP A 136 0.09 10.24 2.52
C ASP A 136 -1.28 9.71 2.11
N GLY A 137 -1.73 10.06 0.90
CA GLY A 137 -3.00 9.60 0.35
C GLY A 137 -3.14 8.08 0.40
N MET A 138 -2.02 7.34 0.42
CA MET A 138 -2.01 5.91 0.66
C MET A 138 -2.45 5.56 2.08
N ASN A 139 -1.93 6.23 3.12
CA ASN A 139 -2.36 6.01 4.50
C ASN A 139 -3.84 6.33 4.69
N HIS A 140 -4.36 7.36 4.03
CA HIS A 140 -5.79 7.68 4.06
C HIS A 140 -6.63 6.59 3.36
N LEU A 141 -6.19 6.11 2.20
CA LEU A 141 -6.83 5.00 1.49
C LEU A 141 -6.81 3.70 2.31
N ILE A 142 -5.69 3.39 2.96
CA ILE A 142 -5.57 2.21 3.84
C ILE A 142 -6.52 2.34 5.03
N THR A 143 -6.59 3.52 5.64
CA THR A 143 -7.51 3.77 6.77
C THR A 143 -8.97 3.63 6.34
N LEU A 144 -9.32 4.15 5.16
CA LEU A 144 -10.69 4.10 4.63
C LEU A 144 -11.12 2.69 4.22
N LEU A 145 -10.23 1.91 3.60
CA LEU A 145 -10.53 0.58 3.08
C LEU A 145 -10.34 -0.53 4.12
N GLY A 146 -9.43 -0.32 5.08
CA GLY A 146 -8.82 -1.37 5.89
C GLY A 146 -7.69 -2.09 5.14
N GLU A 147 -6.70 -2.60 5.89
CA GLU A 147 -5.52 -3.29 5.32
C GLU A 147 -5.91 -4.47 4.42
N ASP A 148 -6.85 -5.31 4.86
CA ASP A 148 -7.27 -6.50 4.11
C ASP A 148 -7.89 -6.14 2.75
N SER A 149 -8.79 -5.15 2.73
CA SER A 149 -9.42 -4.67 1.50
C SER A 149 -8.41 -3.99 0.58
N PHE A 150 -7.46 -3.25 1.16
CA PHE A 150 -6.39 -2.59 0.42
C PHE A 150 -5.46 -3.62 -0.26
N ILE A 151 -5.02 -4.64 0.48
CA ILE A 151 -4.21 -5.75 -0.04
C ILE A 151 -4.98 -6.50 -1.12
N LYS A 152 -6.26 -6.80 -0.86
CA LYS A 152 -7.13 -7.46 -1.84
C LYS A 152 -7.25 -6.64 -3.12
N LEU A 153 -7.47 -5.33 -3.02
CA LEU A 153 -7.54 -4.45 -4.18
C LEU A 153 -6.22 -4.43 -4.96
N ALA A 154 -5.07 -4.36 -4.28
CA ALA A 154 -3.76 -4.39 -4.93
C ALA A 154 -3.54 -5.71 -5.70
N ILE A 155 -3.88 -6.84 -5.08
CA ILE A 155 -3.72 -8.19 -5.67
C ILE A 155 -4.68 -8.41 -6.83
N GLU A 156 -5.97 -8.10 -6.67
CA GLU A 156 -6.98 -8.31 -7.72
C GLU A 156 -6.79 -7.34 -8.89
N SER A 157 -6.14 -6.18 -8.65
CA SER A 157 -5.72 -5.25 -9.70
C SER A 157 -4.35 -5.58 -10.32
N SER A 158 -3.66 -6.62 -9.83
CA SER A 158 -2.39 -7.09 -10.37
C SER A 158 -2.59 -8.15 -11.44
N TYR A 159 -1.63 -8.24 -12.37
CA TYR A 159 -1.65 -9.23 -13.44
C TYR A 159 -0.54 -10.27 -13.24
N PHE A 160 -0.98 -11.52 -13.16
CA PHE A 160 -0.16 -12.72 -13.13
C PHE A 160 -0.10 -13.33 -14.54
N PHE A 161 0.88 -14.19 -14.78
CA PHE A 161 1.05 -14.86 -16.07
C PHE A 161 0.44 -16.26 -16.09
N ASN A 162 0.11 -16.77 -17.27
CA ASN A 162 -0.35 -18.15 -17.44
C ASN A 162 0.68 -19.16 -16.90
N ALA A 163 0.21 -20.16 -16.13
CA ALA A 163 1.07 -21.12 -15.42
C ALA A 163 1.89 -22.03 -16.35
N GLU A 164 1.37 -22.39 -17.52
CA GLU A 164 2.09 -23.22 -18.50
C GLU A 164 3.26 -22.44 -19.10
N ILE A 165 3.05 -21.16 -19.44
CA ILE A 165 4.11 -20.28 -19.94
C ILE A 165 5.15 -20.00 -18.86
N VAL A 166 4.73 -19.85 -17.60
CA VAL A 166 5.64 -19.71 -16.45
C VAL A 166 6.53 -20.94 -16.29
N LYS A 167 5.94 -22.15 -16.35
CA LYS A 167 6.69 -23.41 -16.27
C LYS A 167 7.63 -23.58 -17.45
N LYS A 168 7.17 -23.32 -18.68
CA LYS A 168 8.02 -23.34 -19.88
C LYS A 168 9.22 -22.40 -19.73
N ARG A 169 9.01 -21.17 -19.26
CA ARG A 169 10.10 -20.22 -19.05
C ARG A 169 11.08 -20.68 -17.98
N PHE A 170 10.59 -21.32 -16.91
CA PHE A 170 11.45 -21.95 -15.91
C PHE A 170 12.34 -23.03 -16.55
N GLU A 171 11.77 -23.91 -17.36
CA GLU A 171 12.49 -24.99 -18.05
C GLU A 171 13.54 -24.44 -19.03
N GLU A 172 13.23 -23.38 -19.79
CA GLU A 172 14.19 -22.69 -20.67
C GLU A 172 15.39 -22.14 -19.89
N ILE A 173 15.17 -21.54 -18.71
CA ILE A 173 16.25 -21.01 -17.86
C ILE A 173 17.08 -22.19 -17.31
N ALA A 174 16.43 -23.25 -16.83
CA ALA A 174 17.07 -24.45 -16.30
C ALA A 174 17.93 -25.17 -17.35
N GLU A 175 17.47 -25.21 -18.60
CA GLU A 175 18.24 -25.75 -19.72
C GLU A 175 19.53 -24.97 -19.93
N VAL A 176 19.49 -23.63 -19.94
CA VAL A 176 20.68 -22.80 -20.09
C VAL A 176 21.69 -23.02 -18.96
N PHE A 177 21.24 -23.24 -17.73
CA PHE A 177 22.14 -23.60 -16.63
C PHE A 177 22.75 -25.01 -16.76
N THR A 178 22.09 -25.91 -17.50
CA THR A 178 22.56 -27.28 -17.70
C THR A 178 23.51 -27.39 -18.89
N THR A 179 23.16 -26.75 -20.02
CA THR A 179 23.88 -26.88 -21.30
C THR A 179 24.84 -25.73 -21.57
N GLY A 180 24.71 -24.64 -20.80
CA GLY A 180 25.38 -23.37 -21.07
C GLY A 180 24.63 -22.54 -22.10
N GLY A 181 24.90 -21.23 -22.11
CA GLY A 181 24.21 -20.31 -23.01
C GLY A 181 24.16 -18.90 -22.45
N GLU A 182 23.24 -18.10 -23.00
CA GLU A 182 23.11 -16.70 -22.61
C GLU A 182 21.82 -16.45 -21.81
N LEU A 183 21.93 -15.77 -20.68
CA LEU A 183 20.78 -15.27 -19.92
C LEU A 183 20.87 -13.76 -19.70
N PRO A 184 19.76 -13.03 -19.86
CA PRO A 184 19.72 -11.63 -19.50
C PRO A 184 19.73 -11.48 -17.97
N ALA A 185 20.42 -10.45 -17.50
CA ALA A 185 20.35 -9.98 -16.12
C ALA A 185 20.31 -8.45 -16.08
N ARG A 186 19.87 -7.88 -14.96
CA ARG A 186 20.03 -6.44 -14.73
C ARG A 186 21.51 -6.13 -14.50
N LYS A 187 21.99 -5.04 -15.08
CA LYS A 187 23.37 -4.57 -14.89
C LYS A 187 23.68 -4.45 -13.39
N SER A 188 24.72 -5.13 -12.93
CA SER A 188 25.25 -5.01 -11.55
C SER A 188 26.76 -4.77 -11.61
N SER A 189 27.34 -4.23 -10.55
CA SER A 189 28.80 -4.08 -10.43
C SER A 189 29.54 -5.40 -10.15
N THR A 190 28.85 -6.53 -10.19
CA THR A 190 29.37 -7.84 -9.76
C THR A 190 29.72 -8.71 -10.98
N PRO A 191 30.88 -9.39 -11.00
CA PRO A 191 31.27 -10.29 -12.09
C PRO A 191 30.26 -11.43 -12.31
N SER A 192 30.31 -12.05 -13.50
CA SER A 192 29.53 -13.24 -13.84
C SER A 192 29.59 -14.30 -12.73
N ILE A 193 28.49 -14.49 -12.02
CA ILE A 193 28.40 -15.36 -10.84
C ILE A 193 28.44 -16.84 -11.25
N TYR A 194 28.09 -17.14 -12.51
CA TYR A 194 28.01 -18.50 -13.04
C TYR A 194 29.03 -18.68 -14.17
N SER A 195 29.88 -19.70 -14.08
CA SER A 195 30.98 -19.93 -15.01
C SER A 195 30.54 -20.46 -16.38
N ASN A 196 29.37 -21.09 -16.45
CA ASN A 196 28.80 -21.70 -17.66
C ASN A 196 27.68 -20.89 -18.32
N VAL A 197 27.26 -19.77 -17.71
CA VAL A 197 26.22 -18.89 -18.25
C VAL A 197 26.83 -17.54 -18.61
N LYS A 198 26.66 -17.13 -19.86
CA LYS A 198 27.04 -15.80 -20.32
C LYS A 198 25.93 -14.79 -20.01
N ILE A 199 26.26 -13.77 -19.24
CA ILE A 199 25.29 -12.73 -18.87
C ILE A 199 25.20 -11.67 -19.98
N ILE A 200 23.98 -11.41 -20.45
CA ILE A 200 23.70 -10.28 -21.35
C ILE A 200 23.19 -9.11 -20.53
N GLU A 201 24.04 -8.11 -20.30
CA GLU A 201 23.63 -6.87 -19.65
C GLU A 201 23.06 -5.87 -20.67
N LYS A 202 21.93 -5.22 -20.35
CA LYS A 202 21.45 -4.07 -21.12
C LYS A 202 21.33 -2.81 -20.27
N LYS A 203 21.56 -1.66 -20.93
CA LYS A 203 21.54 -0.31 -20.36
C LYS A 203 20.19 0.10 -19.74
N ASN A 204 19.08 -0.58 -20.03
CA ASN A 204 17.74 -0.18 -19.57
C ASN A 204 17.11 -1.24 -18.66
N GLY A 205 16.65 -0.82 -17.48
CA GLY A 205 16.44 -1.66 -16.29
C GLY A 205 15.58 -2.92 -16.45
N ASN A 206 14.62 -2.98 -17.39
CA ASN A 206 13.68 -4.09 -17.60
C ASN A 206 13.43 -4.47 -19.07
N SER A 207 14.27 -4.06 -20.03
CA SER A 207 13.95 -4.22 -21.45
C SER A 207 13.72 -5.67 -21.89
N HIS A 208 14.49 -6.62 -21.36
CA HIS A 208 14.34 -8.05 -21.67
C HIS A 208 13.04 -8.63 -21.12
N VAL A 209 12.62 -8.20 -19.92
CA VAL A 209 11.34 -8.60 -19.34
C VAL A 209 10.19 -8.11 -20.22
N CYS A 210 10.22 -6.85 -20.65
CA CYS A 210 9.21 -6.31 -21.58
C CYS A 210 9.18 -7.05 -22.92
N SER A 211 10.35 -7.39 -23.48
CA SER A 211 10.42 -8.18 -24.72
C SER A 211 9.84 -9.59 -24.56
N LEU A 212 10.11 -10.25 -23.43
CA LEU A 212 9.52 -11.54 -23.10
C LEU A 212 8.01 -11.45 -22.99
N ILE A 213 7.50 -10.46 -22.24
CA ILE A 213 6.06 -10.26 -22.06
C ILE A 213 5.37 -10.00 -23.42
N LYS A 214 5.98 -9.15 -24.26
CA LYS A 214 5.47 -8.89 -25.61
C LYS A 214 5.47 -10.14 -26.49
N LYS A 215 6.53 -10.97 -26.41
CA LYS A 215 6.65 -12.19 -27.20
C LYS A 215 5.60 -13.23 -26.82
N GLU A 216 5.43 -13.50 -25.53
CA GLU A 216 4.57 -14.59 -25.05
C GLU A 216 3.09 -14.16 -24.92
N PHE A 217 2.84 -12.88 -24.64
CA PHE A 217 1.49 -12.38 -24.33
C PHE A 217 1.02 -11.24 -25.23
N GLY A 218 1.88 -10.68 -26.08
CA GLY A 218 1.53 -9.56 -26.98
C GLY A 218 1.61 -8.16 -26.35
N TYR A 219 1.76 -8.06 -25.01
CA TYR A 219 1.73 -6.79 -24.29
C TYR A 219 3.06 -6.04 -24.39
N ASP A 220 3.07 -4.94 -25.16
CA ASP A 220 4.26 -4.08 -25.30
C ASP A 220 4.31 -3.00 -24.20
N LEU A 221 5.07 -3.29 -23.14
CA LEU A 221 5.20 -2.41 -21.98
C LEU A 221 6.26 -1.30 -22.16
N ASN A 222 7.01 -1.30 -23.27
CA ASN A 222 8.05 -0.30 -23.56
C ASN A 222 7.54 0.91 -24.36
N GLN A 223 6.24 0.95 -24.70
CA GLN A 223 5.67 2.08 -25.43
C GLN A 223 5.33 3.26 -24.51
N GLY A 224 5.12 4.44 -25.10
CA GLY A 224 4.54 5.60 -24.40
C GLY A 224 3.21 5.22 -23.75
N VAL A 225 2.86 5.90 -22.64
CA VAL A 225 1.72 5.54 -21.78
C VAL A 225 0.43 5.43 -22.59
N GLU A 226 0.22 6.33 -23.54
CA GLU A 226 -0.93 6.39 -24.45
C GLU A 226 -1.08 5.18 -25.40
N LYS A 227 -0.04 4.36 -25.55
CA LYS A 227 -0.06 3.16 -26.39
C LYS A 227 0.04 1.87 -25.58
N LYS A 228 0.16 1.97 -24.24
CA LYS A 228 0.27 0.78 -23.39
C LYS A 228 -1.09 0.08 -23.27
N PRO A 229 -1.15 -1.24 -23.56
CA PRO A 229 -2.39 -2.01 -23.44
C PRO A 229 -2.86 -2.21 -21.99
N ILE A 230 -1.95 -2.07 -21.02
CA ILE A 230 -2.26 -2.03 -19.58
C ILE A 230 -1.64 -0.76 -19.02
N LEU A 231 -2.50 0.14 -18.51
CA LEU A 231 -2.10 1.42 -17.95
C LEU A 231 -1.76 1.27 -16.46
N ASN A 232 -0.93 2.18 -15.95
CA ASN A 232 -0.65 2.33 -14.51
C ASN A 232 -0.18 1.05 -13.80
N THR A 233 0.58 0.20 -14.49
CA THR A 233 1.23 -0.97 -13.91
C THR A 233 2.75 -0.90 -14.02
N ILE A 234 3.41 -1.54 -13.07
CA ILE A 234 4.86 -1.63 -12.95
C ILE A 234 5.26 -3.11 -12.87
N ILE A 235 6.36 -3.47 -13.53
CA ILE A 235 7.00 -4.78 -13.37
C ILE A 235 7.63 -4.83 -11.98
N SER A 236 7.18 -5.76 -11.16
CA SER A 236 7.72 -5.99 -9.83
C SER A 236 8.24 -7.42 -9.69
N HIS A 237 9.40 -7.57 -9.04
CA HIS A 237 10.05 -8.86 -8.81
C HIS A 237 9.65 -9.42 -7.44
N VAL A 238 8.92 -10.54 -7.43
CA VAL A 238 8.22 -11.07 -6.24
C VAL A 238 9.18 -11.49 -5.11
N TRP A 239 10.33 -12.07 -5.45
CA TRP A 239 11.42 -12.43 -4.53
C TRP A 239 12.66 -11.52 -4.69
N GLY A 240 12.51 -10.37 -5.37
CA GLY A 240 13.63 -9.49 -5.69
C GLY A 240 14.68 -10.15 -6.59
N LYS A 241 15.96 -9.87 -6.31
CA LYS A 241 17.13 -10.49 -6.98
C LYS A 241 17.16 -10.32 -8.50
N ALA A 242 16.66 -9.20 -9.02
CA ALA A 242 16.67 -8.89 -10.45
C ALA A 242 18.08 -8.82 -11.09
N VAL A 243 19.14 -8.75 -10.27
CA VAL A 243 20.54 -8.84 -10.71
C VAL A 243 20.98 -10.27 -11.03
N ASP A 244 20.26 -11.28 -10.53
CA ASP A 244 20.56 -12.69 -10.76
C ASP A 244 19.76 -13.20 -11.99
N PRO A 245 20.43 -13.73 -13.04
CA PRO A 245 19.77 -14.19 -14.26
C PRO A 245 18.72 -15.28 -14.04
N GLN A 246 18.80 -16.09 -12.97
CA GLN A 246 17.77 -17.10 -12.68
C GLN A 246 16.44 -16.48 -12.19
N TYR A 247 16.47 -15.22 -11.73
CA TYR A 247 15.31 -14.47 -11.22
C TYR A 247 14.83 -13.37 -12.18
N PHE A 248 15.73 -12.78 -12.98
CA PHE A 248 15.43 -11.54 -13.71
C PHE A 248 14.31 -11.68 -14.75
N THR A 249 14.33 -12.76 -15.54
CA THR A 249 13.33 -13.06 -16.58
C THR A 249 12.50 -14.30 -16.27
N ALA A 250 12.54 -14.75 -15.02
CA ALA A 250 11.69 -15.81 -14.52
C ALA A 250 10.27 -15.28 -14.33
N LEU A 251 9.31 -15.74 -15.15
CA LEU A 251 7.91 -15.28 -15.04
C LEU A 251 7.27 -15.65 -13.69
N TRP A 252 7.75 -16.69 -13.01
CA TRP A 252 7.30 -17.01 -11.65
C TRP A 252 7.71 -15.93 -10.63
N ASN A 253 8.76 -15.16 -10.93
CA ASN A 253 9.28 -14.07 -10.10
C ASN A 253 8.78 -12.69 -10.55
N ILE A 254 7.84 -12.60 -11.49
CA ILE A 254 7.40 -11.32 -12.04
C ILE A 254 5.88 -11.18 -11.90
N VAL A 255 5.44 -10.02 -11.44
CA VAL A 255 4.04 -9.61 -11.43
C VAL A 255 3.92 -8.19 -12.00
N LEU A 256 2.84 -7.90 -12.73
CA LEU A 256 2.51 -6.52 -13.07
C LEU A 256 1.60 -5.97 -11.99
N ILE A 257 2.14 -5.13 -11.12
CA ILE A 257 1.41 -4.55 -9.99
C ILE A 257 0.93 -3.14 -10.33
N PRO A 258 -0.20 -2.66 -9.80
CA PRO A 258 -0.55 -1.25 -9.90
C PRO A 258 0.57 -0.34 -9.41
N ALA A 259 0.84 0.74 -10.15
CA ALA A 259 1.94 1.65 -9.87
C ALA A 259 1.86 2.24 -8.45
N TRP A 260 0.64 2.48 -7.96
CA TRP A 260 0.40 2.98 -6.60
C TRP A 260 0.80 1.97 -5.50
N ALA A 261 0.74 0.67 -5.77
CA ALA A 261 1.12 -0.37 -4.81
C ALA A 261 2.60 -0.79 -4.91
N ASN A 262 3.31 -0.40 -5.97
CA ASN A 262 4.67 -0.87 -6.21
C ASN A 262 5.66 -0.53 -5.09
N HIS A 263 5.49 0.60 -4.40
CA HIS A 263 6.35 1.00 -3.28
C HIS A 263 6.35 0.00 -2.11
N LEU A 264 5.30 -0.84 -2.00
CA LEU A 264 5.22 -1.92 -1.01
C LEU A 264 5.98 -3.18 -1.45
N MET A 265 6.18 -3.36 -2.76
CA MET A 265 6.89 -4.50 -3.35
C MET A 265 8.37 -4.25 -3.57
N ASP A 266 8.80 -3.00 -3.74
CA ASP A 266 10.18 -2.60 -4.09
C ASP A 266 11.17 -2.68 -2.90
N LYS A 267 10.82 -3.43 -1.84
CA LYS A 267 11.64 -3.63 -0.64
C LYS A 267 12.15 -5.07 -0.59
N GLU A 268 13.48 -5.25 -0.58
CA GLU A 268 14.10 -6.59 -0.47
C GLU A 268 13.75 -7.31 0.84
N SER A 269 13.56 -6.56 1.93
CA SER A 269 13.06 -7.06 3.20
C SER A 269 12.06 -6.08 3.80
N ALA A 270 10.79 -6.46 3.85
CA ALA A 270 9.77 -5.73 4.57
C ALA A 270 9.80 -6.09 6.06
N PRO A 271 9.60 -5.12 6.97
CA PRO A 271 9.40 -5.41 8.38
C PRO A 271 8.20 -6.34 8.56
N GLU A 272 8.34 -7.28 9.48
CA GLU A 272 7.28 -8.24 9.83
C GLU A 272 6.03 -7.51 10.33
N ASP A 273 4.85 -8.06 10.00
CA ASP A 273 3.51 -7.49 10.28
C ASP A 273 3.25 -6.11 9.63
N SER A 274 4.16 -5.62 8.77
CA SER A 274 3.89 -4.42 7.97
C SER A 274 2.98 -4.71 6.79
N LEU A 275 2.24 -3.70 6.32
CA LEU A 275 1.44 -3.77 5.10
C LEU A 275 2.24 -4.28 3.88
N ALA A 276 3.51 -3.87 3.78
CA ALA A 276 4.42 -4.33 2.74
C ALA A 276 4.71 -5.83 2.86
N SER A 277 4.98 -6.33 4.06
CA SER A 277 5.17 -7.78 4.26
C SER A 277 3.90 -8.55 3.92
N LYS A 278 2.74 -8.10 4.40
CA LYS A 278 1.46 -8.77 4.15
C LYS A 278 1.17 -8.89 2.66
N LEU A 279 1.34 -7.80 1.91
CA LEU A 279 1.19 -7.82 0.45
C LEU A 279 2.21 -8.75 -0.22
N GLN A 280 3.50 -8.63 0.12
CA GLN A 280 4.55 -9.44 -0.49
C GLN A 280 4.38 -10.94 -0.20
N SER A 281 4.11 -11.30 1.05
CA SER A 281 3.91 -12.68 1.50
C SER A 281 2.69 -13.31 0.85
N THR A 282 1.61 -12.55 0.72
CA THR A 282 0.40 -13.00 0.02
C THR A 282 0.62 -13.20 -1.48
N ILE A 283 1.30 -12.27 -2.17
CA ILE A 283 1.65 -12.44 -3.60
C ILE A 283 2.58 -13.66 -3.79
N LYS A 284 3.58 -13.86 -2.92
CA LYS A 284 4.44 -15.05 -2.96
C LYS A 284 3.62 -16.34 -2.80
N ALA A 285 2.69 -16.38 -1.85
CA ALA A 285 1.79 -17.52 -1.65
C ALA A 285 0.90 -17.78 -2.88
N ILE A 286 0.37 -16.73 -3.49
CA ILE A 286 -0.37 -16.81 -4.76
C ILE A 286 0.51 -17.41 -5.85
N CYS A 287 1.74 -16.93 -6.05
CA CYS A 287 2.64 -17.49 -7.07
C CYS A 287 2.95 -18.98 -6.83
N LEU A 288 3.25 -19.38 -5.58
CA LEU A 288 3.49 -20.77 -5.21
C LEU A 288 2.31 -21.67 -5.60
N LYS A 289 1.09 -21.24 -5.29
CA LYS A 289 -0.15 -22.00 -5.55
C LYS A 289 -0.57 -21.95 -7.01
N LEU A 290 -0.56 -20.77 -7.64
CA LEU A 290 -0.99 -20.55 -9.02
C LEU A 290 -0.13 -21.33 -10.01
N TYR A 291 1.18 -21.35 -9.79
CA TYR A 291 2.15 -21.99 -10.68
C TYR A 291 2.51 -23.41 -10.27
N ASN A 292 1.96 -23.90 -9.14
CA ASN A 292 2.34 -25.18 -8.55
C ASN A 292 3.87 -25.33 -8.46
N MET A 293 4.54 -24.29 -7.93
CA MET A 293 6.00 -24.15 -8.02
C MET A 293 6.75 -25.32 -7.40
N GLN A 294 6.17 -26.00 -6.41
CA GLN A 294 6.77 -27.20 -5.80
C GLN A 294 6.98 -28.35 -6.79
N SER A 295 6.22 -28.38 -7.90
CA SER A 295 6.35 -29.39 -8.95
C SER A 295 7.49 -29.12 -9.95
N PHE A 296 8.15 -27.96 -9.86
CA PHE A 296 9.27 -27.64 -10.75
C PHE A 296 10.54 -28.35 -10.29
N ASP A 297 11.43 -28.68 -11.24
CA ASP A 297 12.71 -29.32 -10.96
C ASP A 297 13.77 -28.27 -10.57
N TRP A 298 13.68 -27.76 -9.34
CA TRP A 298 14.56 -26.72 -8.81
C TRP A 298 16.03 -27.14 -8.72
N SER A 299 16.33 -28.44 -8.77
CA SER A 299 17.71 -28.95 -8.76
C SER A 299 18.50 -28.54 -10.00
N LYS A 300 17.82 -28.19 -11.09
CA LYS A 300 18.44 -27.70 -12.34
C LYS A 300 18.82 -26.22 -12.30
N LEU A 301 18.43 -25.49 -11.26
CA LEU A 301 18.81 -24.11 -11.05
C LEU A 301 19.79 -24.00 -9.87
N PRO A 302 20.74 -23.05 -9.90
CA PRO A 302 21.66 -22.82 -8.77
C PRO A 302 20.97 -22.54 -7.43
N ILE A 303 19.75 -21.96 -7.45
CA ILE A 303 18.91 -21.80 -6.25
C ILE A 303 18.60 -23.13 -5.53
N GLY A 304 18.63 -24.26 -6.24
CA GLY A 304 18.57 -25.62 -5.72
C GLY A 304 17.24 -26.07 -5.10
N SER A 305 16.37 -25.13 -4.73
CA SER A 305 15.10 -25.42 -4.06
C SER A 305 14.04 -24.37 -4.39
N CYS A 306 12.77 -24.76 -4.21
CA CYS A 306 11.64 -23.86 -4.37
C CYS A 306 11.75 -22.69 -3.38
N PRO A 307 11.67 -21.42 -3.84
CA PRO A 307 11.59 -20.26 -2.97
C PRO A 307 10.47 -20.41 -1.95
N GLN A 308 10.72 -19.98 -0.72
CA GLN A 308 9.75 -20.02 0.37
C GLN A 308 9.20 -18.62 0.69
N VAL A 309 8.09 -18.57 1.42
CA VAL A 309 7.58 -17.33 2.03
C VAL A 309 8.22 -17.19 3.40
N ALA A 310 9.18 -16.27 3.53
CA ALA A 310 9.92 -16.09 4.79
C ALA A 310 9.02 -15.69 5.97
N GLN A 311 8.04 -14.82 5.73
CA GLN A 311 7.12 -14.30 6.74
C GLN A 311 5.73 -14.91 6.54
N ALA A 312 5.64 -16.25 6.66
CA ALA A 312 4.41 -17.00 6.39
C ALA A 312 3.22 -16.57 7.25
N LYS A 313 3.46 -16.02 8.45
CA LYS A 313 2.41 -15.50 9.34
C LYS A 313 1.72 -14.24 8.81
N ASP A 314 2.38 -13.52 7.90
CA ASP A 314 1.86 -12.29 7.29
C ASP A 314 1.03 -12.58 6.04
N ILE A 315 0.84 -13.85 5.67
CA ILE A 315 -0.04 -14.22 4.56
C ILE A 315 -1.48 -13.88 4.92
N CYS A 316 -2.11 -13.01 4.12
CA CYS A 316 -3.52 -12.71 4.24
C CYS A 316 -4.34 -13.84 3.60
N HIS A 317 -5.05 -14.60 4.43
CA HIS A 317 -5.88 -15.71 3.99
C HIS A 317 -7.24 -15.22 3.51
N ALA A 318 -7.46 -15.28 2.19
CA ALA A 318 -8.72 -14.94 1.55
C ALA A 318 -8.85 -15.63 0.19
N THR A 319 -10.02 -15.50 -0.44
CA THR A 319 -10.18 -15.80 -1.86
C THR A 319 -9.95 -14.52 -2.67
N TYR A 320 -8.99 -14.56 -3.58
CA TYR A 320 -8.63 -13.48 -4.49
C TYR A 320 -9.06 -13.82 -5.92
N ASN A 321 -9.72 -12.88 -6.58
CA ASN A 321 -10.05 -12.95 -8.01
C ASN A 321 -8.90 -12.35 -8.82
N ILE A 322 -7.84 -13.15 -9.01
CA ILE A 322 -6.62 -12.67 -9.67
C ILE A 322 -6.78 -12.59 -11.18
N GLN A 323 -6.14 -11.60 -11.80
CA GLN A 323 -6.09 -11.46 -13.25
C GLN A 323 -4.90 -12.25 -13.80
N VAL A 324 -5.15 -13.17 -14.73
CA VAL A 324 -4.13 -14.00 -15.38
C VAL A 324 -4.09 -13.67 -16.87
N ILE A 325 -2.92 -13.23 -17.36
CA ILE A 325 -2.67 -12.98 -18.77
C ILE A 325 -2.40 -14.32 -19.47
N GLN A 326 -3.28 -14.67 -20.40
CA GLN A 326 -3.16 -15.85 -21.25
C GLN A 326 -2.19 -15.58 -22.41
N PRO A 327 -1.52 -16.62 -22.96
CA PRO A 327 -0.65 -16.44 -24.12
C PRO A 327 -1.40 -15.82 -25.30
N SER A 328 -0.71 -15.00 -26.09
CA SER A 328 -1.28 -14.48 -27.35
C SER A 328 -1.36 -15.61 -28.39
N VAL A 329 -2.48 -15.74 -29.09
CA VAL A 329 -2.65 -16.72 -30.16
C VAL A 329 -2.21 -16.09 -31.49
N PRO A 330 -1.14 -16.59 -32.15
CA PRO A 330 -0.65 -15.98 -33.38
C PRO A 330 -1.65 -16.03 -34.56
N ALA A 331 -2.60 -16.98 -34.54
CA ALA A 331 -3.46 -17.31 -35.68
C ALA A 331 -4.78 -16.54 -35.77
N SER A 332 -5.21 -15.77 -34.75
CA SER A 332 -6.57 -15.20 -34.68
C SER A 332 -6.68 -13.70 -35.02
N GLY A 333 -5.60 -13.06 -35.49
CA GLY A 333 -5.59 -11.61 -35.75
C GLY A 333 -5.68 -10.73 -34.49
N THR A 334 -5.83 -11.33 -33.30
CA THR A 334 -5.83 -10.66 -32.00
C THR A 334 -4.39 -10.58 -31.49
N LYS A 335 -3.84 -9.36 -31.40
CA LYS A 335 -2.43 -9.14 -31.05
C LYS A 335 -2.11 -9.33 -29.56
N LEU A 336 -3.11 -9.42 -28.69
CA LEU A 336 -2.94 -9.46 -27.23
C LEU A 336 -3.55 -10.74 -26.66
N GLY A 337 -2.86 -11.35 -25.71
CA GLY A 337 -3.36 -12.45 -24.90
C GLY A 337 -4.59 -12.04 -24.08
N ARG A 338 -5.55 -12.95 -23.91
CA ARG A 338 -6.75 -12.65 -23.11
C ARG A 338 -6.40 -12.53 -21.63
N ILE A 339 -7.01 -11.60 -20.91
CA ILE A 339 -6.99 -11.60 -19.43
C ILE A 339 -8.18 -12.41 -18.92
N THR A 340 -7.92 -13.37 -18.05
CA THR A 340 -8.94 -14.19 -17.38
C THR A 340 -8.90 -13.95 -15.89
N ILE A 341 -10.06 -13.85 -15.25
CA ILE A 341 -10.16 -13.80 -13.80
C ILE A 341 -10.19 -15.23 -13.27
N LYS A 342 -9.31 -15.55 -12.31
CA LYS A 342 -9.23 -16.86 -11.67
C LYS A 342 -9.37 -16.69 -10.15
N PRO A 343 -10.39 -17.29 -9.50
CA PRO A 343 -10.44 -17.31 -8.05
C PRO A 343 -9.31 -18.20 -7.50
N ILE A 344 -8.56 -17.69 -6.53
CA ILE A 344 -7.55 -18.43 -5.79
C ILE A 344 -7.74 -18.20 -4.29
N THR A 345 -7.94 -19.28 -3.55
CA THR A 345 -8.01 -19.24 -2.09
C THR A 345 -6.60 -19.48 -1.55
N ILE A 346 -6.14 -18.67 -0.60
CA ILE A 346 -4.82 -18.81 0.03
C ILE A 346 -4.95 -19.40 1.43
#